data_AF-N1W5F6-F1
#
_entry.id   AF-N1W5F6-F1
#
_cell.length_a   1.000
_cell.length_b   1.000
_cell.length_c   1.000
_cell.angle_alpha   90.00
_cell.angle_beta   90.00
_cell.angle_gamma   90.00
#
_symmetry.space_group_name_H-M   'P 1'
#
loop_
_entity.id
_entity.type
_entity.pdbx_description
1 polymer ?
#
loop_
_entity_poly.entity_id
_entity_poly.type
_entity_poly.pdbx_seq_one_letter_code
_entity_poly.pdbx_strand_id
1 'polypeptide(L)'
;MRNKNVFLKVPRLLFFFLILIQFHCLLNPIVREILDLDLSRKNDKLRDMGFLLSLLTGTGPRATITPSVGNIILSNAQILVVFNRSMNPSSVSASLGTQLTQIWSDTNSTNDTVTLSGSIPTGTLPFLLDASDSLGLRMTTVTGSYTVLTSNTNLYYVSTNGNDGNMGTSIGSPKLTIASAVTGATAPAAILVSAGDYFITKPAMPSIVLTETVSLYGGLSTDFLNRNPSQYITMVATIDSNFITDTYTMIAGASITPNTVVDGFTIRAPSNPNASGMSMAISCSSGSPTITNNRLEGGAVNLAMSAAILVSASSPLIANNLIMGGTSATSSSFGIFIQNISAPIIVSNTIQGGNAPVASAHGIYNAPQVNTPSIIGNTFFGGTGMISYALNTSPPSNPTVTNNSMDGGAGITSRAVYFPGGVGNLGNYQNNTLFTTGGTNRYCVYEAGGTNPFIFNGNRLFDCPTALYFDEGTTAITDIGTVNGGTVNGSTYSGNF
;
A
#
# COMPACT_ATOMS: atom_id res chain seq x y z
N MET A 1 -14.61 -35.59 -24.92
CA MET A 1 -13.40 -36.21 -25.51
C MET A 1 -12.17 -35.53 -24.91
N ARG A 2 -11.44 -36.22 -24.04
CA ARG A 2 -10.28 -35.70 -23.28
C ARG A 2 -8.99 -36.09 -24.03
N ASN A 3 -8.32 -35.12 -24.67
CA ASN A 3 -6.99 -35.33 -25.24
C ASN A 3 -5.94 -35.22 -24.12
N LYS A 4 -5.30 -36.35 -23.81
CA LYS A 4 -4.13 -36.43 -22.92
C LYS A 4 -2.89 -36.08 -23.74
N ASN A 5 -2.36 -34.86 -23.57
CA ASN A 5 -1.02 -34.51 -24.04
C ASN A 5 0.02 -35.08 -23.07
N VAL A 6 0.71 -36.14 -23.53
CA VAL A 6 1.90 -36.70 -22.87
C VAL A 6 3.10 -35.84 -23.25
N PHE A 7 3.44 -34.87 -22.42
CA PHE A 7 4.68 -34.11 -22.55
C PHE A 7 5.85 -35.00 -22.10
N LEU A 8 6.72 -35.36 -23.05
CA LEU A 8 7.93 -36.15 -22.86
C LEU A 8 8.93 -35.39 -21.95
N LYS A 9 9.27 -35.97 -20.80
CA LYS A 9 10.31 -35.44 -19.88
C LYS A 9 11.71 -35.70 -20.46
N VAL A 10 12.21 -34.80 -21.31
CA VAL A 10 13.58 -34.85 -21.90
C VAL A 10 14.69 -34.09 -21.13
N PRO A 11 14.51 -33.36 -20.00
CA PRO A 11 15.62 -32.55 -19.47
C PRO A 11 16.67 -33.33 -18.65
N ARG A 12 16.37 -34.55 -18.15
CA ARG A 12 17.32 -35.29 -17.29
C ARG A 12 18.39 -36.09 -18.03
N LEU A 13 18.08 -36.63 -19.22
CA LEU A 13 19.03 -37.44 -19.97
C LEU A 13 20.10 -36.57 -20.66
N LEU A 14 19.71 -35.38 -21.16
CA LEU A 14 20.63 -34.43 -21.79
C LEU A 14 21.64 -33.86 -20.77
N PHE A 15 21.21 -33.64 -19.53
CA PHE A 15 22.08 -33.15 -18.45
C PHE A 15 23.14 -34.19 -18.06
N PHE A 16 22.76 -35.47 -17.96
CA PHE A 16 23.72 -36.56 -17.73
C PHE A 16 24.69 -36.74 -18.91
N PHE A 17 24.23 -36.55 -20.15
CA PHE A 17 25.07 -36.66 -21.34
C PHE A 17 26.10 -35.52 -21.43
N LEU A 18 25.71 -34.28 -21.05
CA LEU A 18 26.63 -33.14 -20.95
C LEU A 18 27.68 -33.33 -19.85
N ILE A 19 27.30 -33.89 -18.70
CA ILE A 19 28.26 -34.26 -17.63
C ILE A 19 29.24 -35.34 -18.14
N LEU A 20 28.76 -36.37 -18.83
CA LEU A 20 29.61 -37.44 -19.38
C LEU A 20 30.56 -36.96 -20.48
N ILE A 21 30.14 -36.02 -21.33
CA ILE A 21 31.00 -35.38 -22.34
C ILE A 21 32.06 -34.50 -21.66
N GLN A 22 31.72 -33.76 -20.61
CA GLN A 22 32.69 -32.96 -19.85
C GLN A 22 33.75 -33.82 -19.15
N PHE A 23 33.38 -35.01 -18.65
CA PHE A 23 34.35 -35.95 -18.08
C PHE A 23 35.33 -36.52 -19.12
N HIS A 24 34.92 -36.68 -20.39
CA HIS A 24 35.83 -37.09 -21.47
C HIS A 24 36.80 -35.96 -21.86
N CYS A 25 36.39 -34.69 -21.79
CA CYS A 25 37.29 -33.56 -22.00
C CYS A 25 38.33 -33.40 -20.87
N LEU A 26 38.00 -33.76 -19.62
CA LEU A 26 38.93 -33.76 -18.48
C LEU A 26 39.95 -34.91 -18.53
N LEU A 27 39.70 -35.94 -19.36
CA LEU A 27 40.64 -37.03 -19.65
C LEU A 27 41.54 -36.71 -20.85
N ASN A 28 41.35 -35.57 -21.53
CA ASN A 28 42.25 -35.12 -22.57
C ASN A 28 43.60 -34.71 -21.94
N PRO A 29 44.72 -35.35 -22.32
CA PRO A 29 46.04 -35.05 -21.76
C PRO A 29 46.44 -33.58 -21.90
N ILE A 30 45.99 -32.90 -22.97
CA ILE A 30 46.26 -31.47 -23.20
C ILE A 30 45.51 -30.60 -22.18
N VAL A 31 44.30 -30.97 -21.78
CA VAL A 31 43.53 -30.26 -20.75
C VAL A 31 44.16 -30.48 -19.37
N ARG A 32 44.73 -31.66 -19.11
CA ARG A 32 45.52 -31.94 -17.90
C ARG A 32 46.82 -31.13 -17.82
N GLU A 33 47.45 -30.90 -18.97
CA GLU A 33 48.69 -30.12 -19.09
C GLU A 33 48.42 -28.61 -18.97
N ILE A 34 47.32 -28.12 -19.56
CA ILE A 34 46.86 -26.73 -19.40
C ILE A 34 46.38 -26.46 -17.96
N LEU A 35 45.80 -27.45 -17.28
CA LEU A 35 45.37 -27.34 -15.88
C LEU A 35 46.48 -27.63 -14.87
N ASP A 36 47.70 -27.96 -15.31
CA ASP A 36 48.94 -28.07 -14.52
C ASP A 36 48.75 -28.74 -13.15
N LEU A 37 48.09 -29.89 -13.11
CA LEU A 37 47.66 -30.60 -11.88
C LEU A 37 48.85 -31.22 -11.13
N ASP A 38 49.78 -30.40 -10.67
CA ASP A 38 50.82 -30.75 -9.71
C ASP A 38 50.17 -31.14 -8.36
N LEU A 39 50.42 -32.38 -7.94
CA LEU A 39 49.94 -32.97 -6.68
C LEU A 39 50.44 -32.19 -5.44
N SER A 40 51.52 -31.41 -5.55
CA SER A 40 52.07 -30.61 -4.45
C SER A 40 51.28 -29.32 -4.18
N ARG A 41 50.41 -28.88 -5.10
CA ARG A 41 49.57 -27.66 -4.99
C ARG A 41 48.06 -27.97 -4.84
N LYS A 42 47.74 -29.13 -4.27
CA LYS A 42 46.38 -29.69 -4.22
C LYS A 42 45.31 -28.80 -3.57
N ASN A 43 45.68 -27.92 -2.62
CA ASN A 43 44.71 -27.10 -1.89
C ASN A 43 44.18 -25.91 -2.71
N ASP A 44 44.96 -25.37 -3.65
CA ASP A 44 44.55 -24.20 -4.43
C ASP A 44 43.65 -24.62 -5.61
N LYS A 45 43.93 -25.76 -6.26
CA LYS A 45 43.16 -26.21 -7.44
C LYS A 45 41.77 -26.78 -7.13
N LEU A 46 41.56 -27.29 -5.90
CA LEU A 46 40.21 -27.68 -5.45
C LEU A 46 39.31 -26.45 -5.23
N ARG A 47 39.87 -25.30 -4.84
CA ARG A 47 39.15 -24.02 -4.81
C ARG A 47 38.75 -23.59 -6.23
N ASP A 48 39.64 -23.74 -7.20
CA ASP A 48 39.37 -23.40 -8.61
C ASP A 48 38.27 -24.30 -9.23
N MET A 49 38.20 -25.58 -8.86
CA MET A 49 37.10 -26.47 -9.25
C MET A 49 35.77 -26.06 -8.62
N GLY A 50 35.77 -25.63 -7.36
CA GLY A 50 34.59 -25.07 -6.70
C GLY A 50 34.07 -23.81 -7.39
N PHE A 51 34.98 -22.97 -7.88
CA PHE A 51 34.67 -21.79 -8.69
C PHE A 51 34.02 -22.15 -10.04
N LEU A 52 34.57 -23.15 -10.75
CA LEU A 52 34.00 -23.63 -12.01
C LEU A 52 32.59 -24.24 -11.82
N LEU A 53 32.38 -24.98 -10.74
CA LEU A 53 31.07 -25.56 -10.41
C LEU A 53 30.05 -24.49 -10.01
N SER A 54 30.46 -23.44 -9.29
CA SER A 54 29.56 -22.35 -8.92
C SER A 54 29.17 -21.44 -10.09
N LEU A 55 30.07 -21.27 -11.07
CA LEU A 55 29.77 -20.68 -12.37
C LEU A 55 28.72 -21.51 -13.14
N LEU A 56 28.80 -22.85 -13.06
CA LEU A 56 27.87 -23.74 -13.73
C LEU A 56 26.48 -23.79 -13.09
N THR A 57 26.36 -23.62 -11.77
CA THR A 57 25.04 -23.52 -11.13
C THR A 57 24.37 -22.16 -11.31
N GLY A 58 25.12 -21.14 -11.76
CA GLY A 58 24.61 -19.79 -11.99
C GLY A 58 24.06 -19.10 -10.73
N THR A 59 24.32 -19.65 -9.55
CA THR A 59 23.84 -19.08 -8.28
C THR A 59 24.99 -18.38 -7.58
N GLY A 60 25.00 -17.05 -7.66
CA GLY A 60 25.84 -16.22 -6.79
C GLY A 60 25.50 -16.42 -5.30
N PRO A 61 26.26 -15.78 -4.40
CA PRO A 61 25.98 -15.80 -2.97
C PRO A 61 24.57 -15.28 -2.68
N ARG A 62 23.95 -15.79 -1.61
CA ARG A 62 22.64 -15.37 -1.12
C ARG A 62 22.73 -14.99 0.34
N ALA A 63 21.92 -14.02 0.73
CA ALA A 63 21.84 -13.53 2.10
C ALA A 63 20.44 -13.78 2.67
N THR A 64 20.40 -14.25 3.91
CA THR A 64 19.21 -14.22 4.77
C THR A 64 19.37 -13.05 5.74
N ILE A 65 18.38 -12.16 5.80
CA ILE A 65 18.46 -10.92 6.57
C ILE A 65 17.40 -10.95 7.68
N THR A 66 17.82 -10.66 8.92
CA THR A 66 16.95 -10.63 10.11
C THR A 66 17.16 -9.32 10.89
N PRO A 67 16.10 -8.53 11.12
CA PRO A 67 14.74 -8.68 10.59
C PRO A 67 14.70 -8.58 9.06
N SER A 68 13.72 -9.21 8.42
CA SER A 68 13.62 -9.18 6.96
C SER A 68 13.55 -7.76 6.41
N VAL A 69 13.95 -7.58 5.16
CA VAL A 69 13.67 -6.32 4.44
C VAL A 69 12.15 -6.09 4.43
N GLY A 70 11.72 -4.84 4.61
CA GLY A 70 10.33 -4.43 4.76
C GLY A 70 9.84 -4.34 6.22
N ASN A 71 10.65 -4.75 7.19
CA ASN A 71 10.26 -4.80 8.60
C ASN A 71 10.36 -3.43 9.31
N ILE A 72 9.83 -3.35 10.53
CA ILE A 72 9.90 -2.19 11.43
C ILE A 72 11.07 -2.44 12.37
N ILE A 73 11.97 -1.46 12.48
CA ILE A 73 13.12 -1.53 13.39
C ILE A 73 13.26 -0.23 14.18
N LEU A 74 13.95 -0.29 15.32
CA LEU A 74 14.39 0.91 16.03
C LEU A 74 15.67 1.47 15.39
N SER A 75 15.94 2.76 15.57
CA SER A 75 17.13 3.43 15.00
C SER A 75 18.46 2.91 15.55
N ASN A 76 18.43 2.19 16.67
CA ASN A 76 19.56 1.51 17.28
C ASN A 76 19.53 -0.02 17.07
N ALA A 77 18.62 -0.53 16.24
CA ALA A 77 18.53 -1.95 15.97
C ALA A 77 19.74 -2.44 15.17
N GLN A 78 20.03 -3.73 15.34
CA GLN A 78 21.02 -4.44 14.56
C GLN A 78 20.32 -5.28 13.49
N ILE A 79 20.92 -5.36 12.31
CA ILE A 79 20.46 -6.22 11.22
C ILE A 79 21.48 -7.35 11.06
N LEU A 80 21.04 -8.58 11.31
CA LEU A 80 21.85 -9.78 11.11
C LEU A 80 21.73 -10.25 9.67
N VAL A 81 22.86 -10.48 9.02
CA VAL A 81 22.91 -11.04 7.67
C VAL A 81 23.71 -12.34 7.70
N VAL A 82 23.07 -13.43 7.28
CA VAL A 82 23.68 -14.75 7.16
C VAL A 82 23.84 -15.09 5.68
N PHE A 83 25.07 -15.22 5.23
CA PHE A 83 25.37 -15.56 3.84
C PHE A 83 25.51 -17.06 3.67
N ASN A 84 24.93 -17.64 2.63
CA ASN A 84 25.03 -19.09 2.39
C ASN A 84 26.43 -19.59 1.97
N ARG A 85 27.44 -18.72 1.98
CA ARG A 85 28.82 -18.95 1.54
C ARG A 85 29.79 -18.11 2.36
N SER A 86 31.08 -18.43 2.22
CA SER A 86 32.16 -17.60 2.73
C SER A 86 32.23 -16.29 1.95
N MET A 87 32.25 -15.17 2.65
CA MET A 87 32.23 -13.84 2.05
C MET A 87 33.59 -13.15 2.11
N ASN A 88 33.84 -12.20 1.20
CA ASN A 88 34.96 -11.27 1.34
C ASN A 88 34.49 -10.06 2.19
N PRO A 89 34.98 -9.89 3.43
CA PRO A 89 34.54 -8.81 4.31
C PRO A 89 34.73 -7.39 3.74
N SER A 90 35.74 -7.18 2.91
CA SER A 90 36.01 -5.86 2.31
C SER A 90 35.08 -5.53 1.13
N SER A 91 34.34 -6.52 0.63
CA SER A 91 33.41 -6.34 -0.50
C SER A 91 31.99 -5.99 -0.08
N VAL A 92 31.67 -6.16 1.21
CA VAL A 92 30.32 -5.90 1.70
C VAL A 92 30.08 -4.40 1.80
N SER A 93 28.98 -3.94 1.21
CA SER A 93 28.47 -2.59 1.35
C SER A 93 27.00 -2.65 1.70
N ALA A 94 26.61 -2.00 2.80
CA ALA A 94 25.24 -1.94 3.24
C ALA A 94 24.86 -0.50 3.60
N SER A 95 23.72 -0.03 3.09
CA SER A 95 23.19 1.28 3.42
C SER A 95 21.70 1.24 3.77
N LEU A 96 21.30 2.09 4.70
CA LEU A 96 19.92 2.32 5.12
C LEU A 96 19.73 3.82 5.39
N GLY A 97 19.62 4.61 4.32
CA GLY A 97 19.73 6.08 4.35
C GLY A 97 21.13 6.61 4.71
N THR A 98 21.95 5.81 5.40
CA THR A 98 23.36 6.03 5.71
C THR A 98 24.14 4.72 5.56
N GLN A 99 25.47 4.78 5.46
CA GLN A 99 26.30 3.58 5.44
C GLN A 99 26.28 2.89 6.81
N LEU A 100 26.09 1.57 6.83
CA LEU A 100 26.08 0.77 8.05
C LEU A 100 27.47 0.23 8.38
N THR A 101 27.79 0.23 9.67
CA THR A 101 28.98 -0.43 10.24
C THR A 101 28.76 -1.93 10.27
N GLN A 102 29.81 -2.69 9.93
CA GLN A 102 29.78 -4.14 9.78
C GLN A 102 30.64 -4.80 10.86
N ILE A 103 30.08 -5.77 11.57
CA ILE A 103 30.80 -6.59 12.56
C ILE A 103 30.63 -8.05 12.17
N TRP A 104 31.72 -8.70 11.76
CA TRP A 104 31.71 -10.11 11.38
C TRP A 104 31.87 -11.00 12.61
N SER A 105 31.04 -12.04 12.69
CA SER A 105 31.13 -13.06 13.75
C SER A 105 32.00 -14.24 13.32
N ASP A 106 31.82 -14.69 12.07
CA ASP A 106 32.66 -15.68 11.41
C ASP A 106 33.10 -15.10 10.07
N THR A 107 34.38 -15.29 9.74
CA THR A 107 34.92 -14.93 8.42
C THR A 107 35.50 -16.17 7.76
N ASN A 108 35.25 -16.31 6.47
CA ASN A 108 35.75 -17.41 5.65
C ASN A 108 35.14 -18.79 5.96
N SER A 109 33.92 -18.82 6.50
CA SER A 109 33.15 -20.01 6.81
C SER A 109 31.90 -20.14 5.92
N THR A 110 31.34 -21.34 5.83
CA THR A 110 29.96 -21.49 5.33
C THR A 110 29.01 -20.89 6.35
N ASN A 111 28.03 -20.07 5.93
CA ASN A 111 27.16 -19.32 6.83
C ASN A 111 27.84 -18.13 7.51
N ASP A 112 28.78 -17.47 6.81
CA ASP A 112 29.39 -16.23 7.28
C ASP A 112 28.30 -15.24 7.68
N THR A 113 28.47 -14.65 8.87
CA THR A 113 27.44 -13.85 9.50
C THR A 113 28.01 -12.48 9.85
N VAL A 114 27.33 -11.43 9.39
CA VAL A 114 27.66 -10.03 9.67
C VAL A 114 26.50 -9.35 10.38
N THR A 115 26.81 -8.61 11.44
CA THR A 115 25.88 -7.72 12.12
C THR A 115 26.10 -6.31 11.60
N LEU A 116 25.03 -5.72 11.02
CA LEU A 116 25.01 -4.36 10.54
C LEU A 116 24.39 -3.45 11.60
N SER A 117 25.00 -2.29 11.83
CA SER A 117 24.55 -1.31 12.84
C SER A 117 24.96 0.11 12.47
N GLY A 118 24.38 1.13 13.11
CA GLY A 118 24.78 2.53 12.93
C GLY A 118 23.76 3.50 13.51
N SER A 119 24.02 4.80 13.32
CA SER A 119 23.04 5.85 13.62
C SER A 119 22.03 5.96 12.47
N ILE A 120 21.04 5.06 12.45
CA ILE A 120 20.07 4.96 11.36
C ILE A 120 19.05 6.11 11.48
N PRO A 121 18.83 6.95 10.44
CA PRO A 121 17.79 7.97 10.47
C PRO A 121 16.39 7.36 10.63
N THR A 122 15.43 8.12 11.14
CA THR A 122 14.03 7.66 11.24
C THR A 122 13.27 7.83 9.93
N GLY A 123 12.18 7.06 9.76
CA GLY A 123 11.31 7.09 8.59
C GLY A 123 11.38 5.82 7.74
N THR A 124 10.75 5.84 6.57
CA THR A 124 10.83 4.72 5.60
C THR A 124 12.04 4.93 4.71
N LEU A 125 13.08 4.14 4.91
CA LEU A 125 14.39 4.31 4.25
C LEU A 125 14.69 3.16 3.30
N PRO A 126 15.30 3.42 2.13
CA PRO A 126 15.75 2.37 1.23
C PRO A 126 16.93 1.61 1.84
N PHE A 127 16.90 0.29 1.74
CA PHE A 127 17.97 -0.63 2.11
C PHE A 127 18.66 -1.16 0.86
N LEU A 128 19.99 -1.14 0.87
CA LEU A 128 20.84 -1.72 -0.16
C LEU A 128 21.90 -2.60 0.49
N LEU A 129 22.07 -3.82 0.02
CA LEU A 129 23.18 -4.71 0.39
C LEU A 129 23.81 -5.31 -0.86
N ASP A 130 25.11 -5.07 -1.02
CA ASP A 130 25.95 -5.67 -2.05
C ASP A 130 27.15 -6.36 -1.39
N ALA A 131 27.63 -7.44 -2.00
CA ALA A 131 28.72 -8.26 -1.49
C ALA A 131 29.30 -9.16 -2.58
N SER A 132 30.53 -9.64 -2.37
CA SER A 132 31.13 -10.72 -3.14
C SER A 132 31.60 -11.84 -2.20
N ASP A 133 31.53 -13.09 -2.66
CA ASP A 133 32.13 -14.19 -1.92
C ASP A 133 33.67 -14.11 -1.92
N SER A 134 34.32 -14.98 -1.14
CA SER A 134 35.79 -15.07 -1.09
C SER A 134 36.44 -15.48 -2.42
N LEU A 135 35.65 -15.89 -3.42
CA LEU A 135 36.09 -16.18 -4.79
C LEU A 135 35.80 -15.03 -5.76
N GLY A 136 35.26 -13.91 -5.28
CA GLY A 136 34.95 -12.73 -6.09
C GLY A 136 33.63 -12.80 -6.87
N LEU A 137 32.78 -13.81 -6.63
CA LEU A 137 31.44 -13.86 -7.24
C LEU A 137 30.52 -12.88 -6.51
N ARG A 138 30.00 -11.91 -7.25
CA ARG A 138 29.03 -10.93 -6.73
C ARG A 138 27.68 -11.59 -6.43
N MET A 139 27.07 -11.18 -5.32
CA MET A 139 25.68 -11.51 -5.05
C MET A 139 24.74 -10.64 -5.89
N THR A 140 23.51 -11.09 -6.08
CA THR A 140 22.45 -10.18 -6.51
C THR A 140 22.22 -9.17 -5.41
N THR A 141 22.37 -7.88 -5.72
CA THR A 141 22.13 -6.79 -4.77
C THR A 141 20.75 -6.94 -4.13
N VAL A 142 20.70 -6.96 -2.80
CA VAL A 142 19.43 -6.97 -2.08
C VAL A 142 18.94 -5.54 -1.92
N THR A 143 17.73 -5.28 -2.39
CA THR A 143 17.09 -3.98 -2.32
C THR A 143 15.75 -4.07 -1.58
N GLY A 144 15.41 -3.05 -0.81
CA GLY A 144 14.05 -2.82 -0.32
C GLY A 144 14.00 -1.63 0.62
N SER A 145 13.24 -1.72 1.71
CA SER A 145 13.14 -0.62 2.68
C SER A 145 12.93 -1.11 4.11
N TYR A 146 13.19 -0.27 5.10
CA TYR A 146 12.76 -0.45 6.49
C TYR A 146 11.97 0.76 6.95
N THR A 147 11.02 0.54 7.85
CA THR A 147 10.45 1.62 8.66
C THR A 147 11.26 1.72 9.95
N VAL A 148 12.01 2.81 10.11
CA VAL A 148 12.90 3.03 11.23
C VAL A 148 12.27 4.00 12.22
N LEU A 149 12.04 3.51 13.43
CA LEU A 149 11.46 4.27 14.54
C LEU A 149 12.55 4.83 15.45
N THR A 150 12.22 5.81 16.28
CA THR A 150 13.17 6.32 17.27
C THR A 150 13.53 5.24 18.29
N SER A 151 14.76 5.22 18.78
CA SER A 151 15.24 4.23 19.76
C SER A 151 14.50 4.23 21.11
N ASN A 152 13.73 5.28 21.42
CA ASN A 152 12.88 5.36 22.61
C ASN A 152 11.43 4.89 22.37
N THR A 153 11.12 4.32 21.22
CA THR A 153 9.78 3.78 20.94
C THR A 153 9.58 2.44 21.63
N ASN A 154 8.52 2.32 22.42
CA ASN A 154 8.14 1.05 23.06
C ASN A 154 7.52 0.09 22.03
N LEU A 155 8.00 -1.15 22.00
CA LEU A 155 7.46 -2.19 21.10
C LEU A 155 6.46 -3.07 21.84
N TYR A 156 5.28 -3.23 21.24
CA TYR A 156 4.23 -4.14 21.69
C TYR A 156 3.90 -5.14 20.58
N TYR A 157 3.56 -6.37 20.94
CA TYR A 157 3.29 -7.48 20.04
C TYR A 157 1.86 -7.98 20.25
N VAL A 158 1.14 -8.19 19.15
CA VAL A 158 -0.23 -8.71 19.14
C VAL A 158 -0.30 -9.93 18.22
N SER A 159 -0.91 -11.01 18.70
CA SER A 159 -1.03 -12.27 17.97
C SER A 159 -2.37 -12.94 18.27
N THR A 160 -2.94 -13.63 17.29
CA THR A 160 -4.17 -14.44 17.46
C THR A 160 -4.00 -15.58 18.47
N ASN A 161 -2.75 -15.98 18.75
CA ASN A 161 -2.41 -16.95 19.81
C ASN A 161 -2.00 -16.26 21.14
N GLY A 162 -2.16 -14.95 21.24
CA GLY A 162 -1.78 -14.17 22.41
C GLY A 162 -2.75 -14.28 23.58
N ASN A 163 -2.51 -13.46 24.61
CA ASN A 163 -3.39 -13.33 25.77
C ASN A 163 -3.41 -11.88 26.25
N ASP A 164 -4.58 -11.28 26.45
CA ASP A 164 -4.69 -9.87 26.87
C ASP A 164 -4.18 -9.60 28.29
N GLY A 165 -4.04 -10.65 29.11
CA GLY A 165 -3.33 -10.58 30.38
C GLY A 165 -1.81 -10.43 30.25
N ASN A 166 -1.24 -10.63 29.05
CA ASN A 166 0.17 -10.38 28.80
C ASN A 166 0.47 -8.88 28.70
N MET A 167 1.71 -8.51 29.03
CA MET A 167 2.21 -7.14 28.82
C MET A 167 2.33 -6.79 27.33
N GLY A 168 2.56 -7.78 26.47
CA GLY A 168 2.77 -7.57 25.05
C GLY A 168 4.15 -7.02 24.68
N THR A 169 5.09 -6.88 25.61
CA THR A 169 6.41 -6.27 25.36
C THR A 169 7.46 -7.24 24.81
N SER A 170 7.09 -8.49 24.53
CA SER A 170 7.97 -9.49 23.91
C SER A 170 7.20 -10.39 22.94
N ILE A 171 7.90 -10.92 21.94
CA ILE A 171 7.34 -11.87 20.95
C ILE A 171 6.78 -13.14 21.64
N GLY A 172 7.38 -13.58 22.75
CA GLY A 172 6.96 -14.78 23.49
C GLY A 172 5.73 -14.57 24.38
N SER A 173 5.30 -13.32 24.59
CA SER A 173 4.14 -12.97 25.41
C SER A 173 3.29 -11.87 24.75
N PRO A 174 2.79 -12.11 23.52
CA PRO A 174 2.00 -11.12 22.80
C PRO A 174 0.61 -10.96 23.42
N LYS A 175 0.01 -9.79 23.26
CA LYS A 175 -1.41 -9.56 23.57
C LYS A 175 -2.29 -10.25 22.54
N LEU A 176 -3.55 -10.54 22.91
CA LEU A 176 -4.51 -11.20 22.03
C LEU A 176 -5.18 -10.18 21.09
N THR A 177 -5.59 -9.04 21.64
CA THR A 177 -6.37 -8.03 20.92
C THR A 177 -5.58 -6.75 20.69
N ILE A 178 -5.84 -6.11 19.55
CA ILE A 178 -5.25 -4.80 19.20
C ILE A 178 -5.73 -3.73 20.19
N ALA A 179 -7.01 -3.75 20.57
CA ALA A 179 -7.57 -2.79 21.52
C ALA A 179 -6.86 -2.84 22.89
N SER A 180 -6.64 -4.04 23.45
CA SER A 180 -5.88 -4.21 24.70
C SER A 180 -4.45 -3.68 24.59
N ALA A 181 -3.79 -3.87 23.44
CA ALA A 181 -2.46 -3.33 23.21
C ALA A 181 -2.45 -1.81 23.14
N VAL A 182 -3.40 -1.19 22.45
CA VAL A 182 -3.53 0.28 22.38
C VAL A 182 -3.76 0.87 23.77
N THR A 183 -4.69 0.32 24.55
CA THR A 183 -4.98 0.80 25.91
C THR A 183 -3.81 0.61 26.87
N GLY A 184 -3.03 -0.46 26.73
CA GLY A 184 -1.90 -0.77 27.60
C GLY A 184 -0.55 -0.18 27.15
N ALA A 185 -0.50 0.52 26.02
CA ALA A 185 0.75 1.03 25.46
C ALA A 185 1.20 2.34 26.10
N THR A 186 2.50 2.45 26.39
CA THR A 186 3.14 3.71 26.79
C THR A 186 3.70 4.43 25.57
N ALA A 187 3.13 5.57 25.23
CA ALA A 187 3.60 6.44 24.16
C ALA A 187 5.04 6.97 24.39
N PRO A 188 5.88 7.12 23.34
CA PRO A 188 5.64 6.68 21.97
C PRO A 188 5.73 5.16 21.86
N ALA A 189 4.81 4.55 21.12
CA ALA A 189 4.75 3.09 20.97
C ALA A 189 4.48 2.66 19.53
N ALA A 190 4.95 1.46 19.20
CA ALA A 190 4.61 0.73 18.00
C ALA A 190 4.04 -0.63 18.38
N ILE A 191 2.81 -0.89 17.92
CA ILE A 191 2.12 -2.16 18.08
C ILE A 191 2.30 -2.95 16.79
N LEU A 192 3.09 -4.01 16.88
CA LEU A 192 3.38 -4.95 15.82
C LEU A 192 2.36 -6.08 15.89
N VAL A 193 1.58 -6.24 14.82
CA VAL A 193 0.46 -7.19 14.77
C VAL A 193 0.80 -8.28 13.75
N SER A 194 0.82 -9.54 14.22
CA SER A 194 1.06 -10.67 13.33
C SER A 194 -0.13 -10.94 12.39
N ALA A 195 0.06 -11.82 11.43
CA ALA A 195 -0.97 -12.27 10.53
C ALA A 195 -2.09 -13.00 11.29
N GLY A 196 -3.32 -12.77 10.86
CA GLY A 196 -4.51 -13.37 11.47
C GLY A 196 -5.73 -12.47 11.40
N ASP A 197 -6.84 -13.01 11.87
CA ASP A 197 -8.14 -12.35 11.90
C ASP A 197 -8.44 -11.84 13.31
N TYR A 198 -8.58 -10.51 13.45
CA TYR A 198 -8.84 -9.82 14.70
C TYR A 198 -10.25 -9.24 14.69
N PHE A 199 -11.18 -9.98 15.29
CA PHE A 199 -12.59 -9.60 15.32
C PHE A 199 -12.94 -8.71 16.51
N ILE A 200 -13.73 -7.68 16.25
CA ILE A 200 -14.33 -6.80 17.26
C ILE A 200 -15.81 -7.18 17.43
N THR A 201 -16.17 -7.62 18.65
CA THR A 201 -17.54 -7.94 19.06
C THR A 201 -18.00 -6.97 20.15
N LYS A 202 -19.12 -6.25 19.95
CA LYS A 202 -19.74 -5.44 21.02
C LYS A 202 -20.75 -6.28 21.82
N PRO A 203 -21.08 -5.90 23.08
CA PRO A 203 -20.57 -4.74 23.82
C PRO A 203 -19.15 -4.92 24.37
N ALA A 204 -18.57 -6.12 24.25
CA ALA A 204 -17.33 -6.50 24.92
C ALA A 204 -16.09 -5.69 24.50
N MET A 205 -16.02 -5.26 23.23
CA MET A 205 -14.93 -4.39 22.76
C MET A 205 -15.48 -3.21 21.96
N PRO A 206 -15.26 -1.95 22.39
CA PRO A 206 -15.49 -0.81 21.51
C PRO A 206 -14.55 -0.92 20.31
N SER A 207 -14.87 -0.18 19.24
CA SER A 207 -13.98 0.01 18.09
C SER A 207 -12.55 0.35 18.54
N ILE A 208 -11.55 0.12 17.69
CA ILE A 208 -10.17 0.50 18.03
C ILE A 208 -10.09 2.03 18.04
N VAL A 209 -9.98 2.60 19.24
CA VAL A 209 -9.76 4.03 19.44
C VAL A 209 -8.26 4.29 19.37
N LEU A 210 -7.81 4.99 18.34
CA LEU A 210 -6.40 5.33 18.21
C LEU A 210 -5.95 6.20 19.39
N THR A 211 -4.70 6.03 19.80
CA THR A 211 -4.06 6.83 20.85
C THR A 211 -2.88 7.57 20.26
N GLU A 212 -2.71 8.83 20.66
CA GLU A 212 -1.70 9.69 20.05
C GLU A 212 -0.28 9.14 20.26
N THR A 213 0.51 9.09 19.20
CA THR A 213 1.87 8.49 19.13
C THR A 213 1.94 6.98 19.44
N VAL A 214 0.81 6.28 19.40
CA VAL A 214 0.73 4.82 19.42
C VAL A 214 0.39 4.32 18.02
N SER A 215 1.40 3.89 17.27
CA SER A 215 1.26 3.44 15.88
C SER A 215 0.95 1.95 15.77
N LEU A 216 0.20 1.56 14.75
CA LEU A 216 -0.20 0.19 14.43
C LEU A 216 0.50 -0.27 13.15
N TYR A 217 1.13 -1.45 13.20
CA TYR A 217 1.77 -2.07 12.05
C TYR A 217 1.31 -3.51 11.89
N GLY A 218 0.53 -3.78 10.85
CA GLY A 218 0.15 -5.13 10.40
C GLY A 218 1.14 -5.69 9.39
N GLY A 219 0.85 -6.87 8.86
CA GLY A 219 1.66 -7.47 7.79
C GLY A 219 2.82 -8.31 8.27
N LEU A 220 2.90 -8.66 9.56
CA LEU A 220 4.00 -9.44 10.14
C LEU A 220 3.69 -10.94 10.15
N SER A 221 4.70 -11.78 9.93
CA SER A 221 4.61 -13.22 10.16
C SER A 221 4.29 -13.55 11.62
N THR A 222 3.83 -14.77 11.90
CA THR A 222 3.48 -15.21 13.26
C THR A 222 4.66 -15.22 14.24
N ASP A 223 5.89 -15.26 13.73
CA ASP A 223 7.14 -15.13 14.50
C ASP A 223 7.70 -13.71 14.54
N PHE A 224 7.03 -12.73 13.90
CA PHE A 224 7.41 -11.33 13.77
C PHE A 224 8.77 -11.06 13.07
N LEU A 225 9.41 -12.09 12.50
CA LEU A 225 10.71 -11.94 11.85
C LEU A 225 10.61 -11.37 10.44
N ASN A 226 9.46 -11.58 9.78
CA ASN A 226 9.21 -11.16 8.41
C ASN A 226 8.04 -10.21 8.34
N ARG A 227 8.13 -9.22 7.45
CA ARG A 227 7.02 -8.33 7.15
C ARG A 227 6.76 -8.23 5.66
N ASN A 228 5.53 -8.54 5.28
CA ASN A 228 5.02 -8.40 3.93
C ASN A 228 3.48 -8.36 4.01
N PRO A 229 2.86 -7.18 3.98
CA PRO A 229 1.40 -7.03 4.06
C PRO A 229 0.61 -7.78 2.98
N SER A 230 1.24 -8.13 1.84
CA SER A 230 0.59 -8.93 0.79
C SER A 230 0.58 -10.44 1.07
N GLN A 231 1.48 -10.92 1.93
CA GLN A 231 1.62 -12.35 2.27
C GLN A 231 1.09 -12.65 3.67
N TYR A 232 1.40 -11.82 4.65
CA TYR A 232 1.06 -12.00 6.06
C TYR A 232 -0.14 -11.11 6.41
N ILE A 233 -1.32 -11.50 5.93
CA ILE A 233 -2.52 -10.67 6.06
C ILE A 233 -2.91 -10.50 7.54
N THR A 234 -2.93 -9.25 8.00
CA THR A 234 -3.50 -8.86 9.30
C THR A 234 -4.86 -8.23 9.04
N MET A 235 -5.93 -9.00 9.27
CA MET A 235 -7.30 -8.54 9.05
C MET A 235 -7.93 -8.06 10.36
N VAL A 236 -8.54 -6.88 10.34
CA VAL A 236 -9.34 -6.34 11.45
C VAL A 236 -10.75 -6.10 10.96
N ALA A 237 -11.74 -6.65 11.66
CA ALA A 237 -13.13 -6.52 11.27
C ALA A 237 -14.06 -6.42 12.48
N THR A 238 -15.07 -5.55 12.38
CA THR A 238 -16.18 -5.55 13.34
C THR A 238 -17.27 -6.47 12.82
N ILE A 239 -17.66 -7.49 13.60
CA ILE A 239 -18.59 -8.54 13.15
C ILE A 239 -19.96 -8.46 13.81
N ASP A 240 -20.21 -7.45 14.64
CA ASP A 240 -21.51 -7.32 15.31
C ASP A 240 -22.56 -6.68 14.38
N SER A 241 -23.70 -7.36 14.28
CA SER A 241 -24.84 -7.03 13.42
C SER A 241 -25.93 -6.23 14.15
N ASN A 242 -25.76 -5.87 15.42
CA ASN A 242 -26.83 -5.27 16.23
C ASN A 242 -26.79 -3.73 16.30
N PHE A 243 -25.91 -3.06 15.54
CA PHE A 243 -25.81 -1.61 15.60
C PHE A 243 -26.86 -0.90 14.76
N ILE A 244 -27.50 0.10 15.37
CA ILE A 244 -28.41 1.01 14.66
C ILE A 244 -27.73 2.34 14.32
N THR A 245 -26.71 2.78 15.05
CA THR A 245 -26.03 4.09 14.85
C THR A 245 -24.88 4.02 13.84
N ASP A 246 -24.15 5.11 13.66
CA ASP A 246 -22.87 5.10 12.96
C ASP A 246 -21.93 4.08 13.59
N THR A 247 -21.18 3.38 12.74
CA THR A 247 -20.27 2.31 13.15
C THR A 247 -18.95 2.39 12.39
N TYR A 248 -17.88 2.10 13.11
CA TYR A 248 -16.52 2.14 12.57
C TYR A 248 -15.67 1.04 13.19
N THR A 249 -14.70 0.52 12.44
CA THR A 249 -13.71 -0.44 12.98
C THR A 249 -12.59 0.27 13.72
N MET A 250 -12.12 1.41 13.20
CA MET A 250 -11.17 2.30 13.89
C MET A 250 -11.65 3.74 13.92
N ILE A 251 -11.29 4.48 14.97
CA ILE A 251 -11.57 5.92 15.10
C ILE A 251 -10.33 6.69 15.54
N ALA A 252 -10.07 7.80 14.84
CA ALA A 252 -9.09 8.81 15.22
C ALA A 252 -9.81 10.05 15.77
N GLY A 253 -9.70 10.27 17.08
CA GLY A 253 -10.25 11.45 17.76
C GLY A 253 -9.36 12.70 17.62
N ALA A 254 -9.82 13.83 18.16
CA ALA A 254 -9.19 15.15 18.00
C ALA A 254 -7.71 15.27 18.42
N SER A 255 -7.22 14.40 19.32
CA SER A 255 -5.82 14.42 19.77
C SER A 255 -4.86 13.73 18.81
N ILE A 256 -5.37 13.03 17.79
CA ILE A 256 -4.55 12.22 16.89
C ILE A 256 -3.89 13.11 15.83
N THR A 257 -2.56 13.01 15.71
CA THR A 257 -1.73 13.72 14.75
C THR A 257 -1.12 12.76 13.72
N PRO A 258 -0.42 13.27 12.68
CA PRO A 258 0.23 12.42 11.67
C PRO A 258 1.30 11.48 12.23
N ASN A 259 1.77 11.68 13.47
CA ASN A 259 2.71 10.77 14.14
C ASN A 259 2.07 9.43 14.55
N THR A 260 0.75 9.35 14.57
CA THR A 260 0.01 8.11 14.78
C THR A 260 -0.23 7.43 13.44
N VAL A 261 0.42 6.29 13.23
CA VAL A 261 0.42 5.57 11.95
C VAL A 261 -0.48 4.33 12.01
N VAL A 262 -1.24 4.07 10.96
CA VAL A 262 -1.92 2.79 10.70
C VAL A 262 -1.38 2.24 9.37
N ASP A 263 -0.58 1.17 9.44
CA ASP A 263 0.12 0.63 8.27
C ASP A 263 -0.01 -0.90 8.10
N GLY A 264 -0.30 -1.35 6.87
CA GLY A 264 -0.19 -2.77 6.50
C GLY A 264 -1.36 -3.67 6.94
N PHE A 265 -2.55 -3.11 7.15
CA PHE A 265 -3.74 -3.88 7.55
C PHE A 265 -4.71 -4.14 6.39
N THR A 266 -5.52 -5.18 6.52
CA THR A 266 -6.84 -5.26 5.88
C THR A 266 -7.90 -4.87 6.92
N ILE A 267 -8.61 -3.76 6.72
CA ILE A 267 -9.59 -3.24 7.68
C ILE A 267 -10.96 -3.26 7.04
N ARG A 268 -11.88 -4.03 7.63
CA ARG A 268 -13.27 -4.14 7.20
C ARG A 268 -14.18 -3.39 8.13
N ALA A 269 -15.01 -2.54 7.56
CA ALA A 269 -16.09 -1.89 8.26
C ALA A 269 -17.18 -2.91 8.69
N PRO A 270 -17.97 -2.60 9.72
CA PRO A 270 -19.11 -3.40 10.13
C PRO A 270 -20.14 -3.56 9.00
N SER A 271 -20.64 -4.77 8.77
CA SER A 271 -21.72 -5.00 7.79
C SER A 271 -23.03 -5.33 8.52
N ASN A 272 -23.99 -4.42 8.43
CA ASN A 272 -25.31 -4.59 9.02
C ASN A 272 -26.40 -4.02 8.10
N PRO A 273 -27.23 -4.87 7.48
CA PRO A 273 -28.35 -4.42 6.66
C PRO A 273 -29.35 -3.54 7.43
N ASN A 274 -29.46 -3.69 8.75
CA ASN A 274 -30.41 -2.94 9.57
C ASN A 274 -29.81 -1.66 10.18
N ALA A 275 -28.56 -1.32 9.87
CA ALA A 275 -27.95 -0.09 10.37
C ALA A 275 -28.68 1.14 9.80
N SER A 276 -29.00 2.09 10.69
CA SER A 276 -29.53 3.41 10.30
C SER A 276 -28.44 4.48 10.18
N GLY A 277 -27.25 4.23 10.75
CA GLY A 277 -26.07 5.08 10.61
C GLY A 277 -25.00 4.49 9.69
N MET A 278 -24.02 5.32 9.34
CA MET A 278 -22.97 5.01 8.38
C MET A 278 -22.08 3.84 8.84
N SER A 279 -21.65 2.99 7.91
CA SER A 279 -20.61 1.99 8.15
C SER A 279 -19.26 2.46 7.60
N MET A 280 -18.23 2.47 8.44
CA MET A 280 -16.89 2.98 8.13
C MET A 280 -15.78 2.00 8.49
N ALA A 281 -14.72 1.90 7.69
CA ALA A 281 -13.53 1.15 8.11
C ALA A 281 -12.73 2.00 9.11
N ILE A 282 -12.45 3.25 8.75
CA ILE A 282 -11.79 4.26 9.60
C ILE A 282 -12.61 5.55 9.60
N SER A 283 -12.82 6.10 10.80
CA SER A 283 -13.39 7.44 10.99
C SER A 283 -12.33 8.40 11.56
N CYS A 284 -11.98 9.44 10.79
CA CYS A 284 -11.12 10.55 11.23
C CYS A 284 -12.03 11.69 11.73
N SER A 285 -12.35 11.66 13.02
CA SER A 285 -13.24 12.61 13.69
C SER A 285 -12.40 13.65 14.43
N SER A 286 -11.95 14.65 13.70
CA SER A 286 -10.96 15.67 14.12
C SER A 286 -9.53 15.18 14.33
N GLY A 287 -9.27 13.87 14.25
CA GLY A 287 -7.93 13.30 14.24
C GLY A 287 -7.32 13.24 12.85
N SER A 288 -6.01 13.46 12.74
CA SER A 288 -5.26 13.52 11.48
C SER A 288 -4.14 12.46 11.42
N PRO A 289 -4.44 11.15 11.54
CA PRO A 289 -3.42 10.10 11.50
C PRO A 289 -2.76 9.98 10.11
N THR A 290 -1.67 9.22 10.06
CA THR A 290 -1.11 8.70 8.81
C THR A 290 -1.68 7.30 8.53
N ILE A 291 -2.38 7.12 7.42
CA ILE A 291 -3.02 5.87 7.00
C ILE A 291 -2.35 5.40 5.70
N THR A 292 -1.55 4.33 5.76
CA THR A 292 -0.74 3.91 4.61
C THR A 292 -0.66 2.40 4.39
N ASN A 293 -0.49 1.96 3.14
CA ASN A 293 -0.30 0.55 2.79
C ASN A 293 -1.40 -0.38 3.32
N ASN A 294 -2.63 0.12 3.46
CA ASN A 294 -3.77 -0.67 3.94
C ASN A 294 -4.68 -1.08 2.78
N ARG A 295 -5.42 -2.16 3.00
CA ARG A 295 -6.64 -2.51 2.27
C ARG A 295 -7.85 -2.15 3.13
N LEU A 296 -8.66 -1.20 2.69
CA LEU A 296 -9.80 -0.65 3.44
C LEU A 296 -11.10 -1.01 2.73
N GLU A 297 -12.03 -1.65 3.44
CA GLU A 297 -13.31 -2.09 2.89
C GLU A 297 -14.46 -1.50 3.71
N GLY A 298 -15.27 -0.64 3.08
CA GLY A 298 -16.54 -0.19 3.62
C GLY A 298 -17.53 -1.36 3.77
N GLY A 299 -18.57 -1.16 4.59
CA GLY A 299 -19.48 -2.22 4.98
C GLY A 299 -20.55 -2.50 3.95
N ALA A 300 -21.32 -3.56 4.17
CA ALA A 300 -22.58 -3.79 3.46
C ALA A 300 -23.76 -3.36 4.34
N VAL A 301 -24.52 -2.36 3.89
CA VAL A 301 -25.67 -1.77 4.60
C VAL A 301 -26.86 -1.63 3.65
N ASN A 302 -28.09 -1.54 4.19
CA ASN A 302 -29.29 -1.31 3.37
C ASN A 302 -29.62 0.18 3.29
N LEU A 303 -30.09 0.75 4.43
CA LEU A 303 -30.66 2.09 4.52
C LEU A 303 -29.62 3.20 4.68
N ALA A 304 -28.46 2.87 5.23
CA ALA A 304 -27.42 3.83 5.56
C ALA A 304 -26.33 3.96 4.49
N MET A 305 -25.46 4.93 4.66
CA MET A 305 -24.27 5.11 3.82
C MET A 305 -23.18 4.10 4.16
N SER A 306 -22.39 3.70 3.17
CA SER A 306 -21.15 2.96 3.39
C SER A 306 -19.96 3.83 2.99
N ALA A 307 -18.94 3.89 3.82
CA ALA A 307 -17.68 4.54 3.49
C ALA A 307 -16.50 3.64 3.87
N ALA A 308 -15.39 3.67 3.14
CA ALA A 308 -14.15 3.09 3.64
C ALA A 308 -13.49 4.05 4.65
N ILE A 309 -13.34 5.32 4.27
CA ILE A 309 -12.78 6.36 5.13
C ILE A 309 -13.74 7.55 5.22
N LEU A 310 -14.06 7.97 6.44
CA LEU A 310 -14.68 9.27 6.72
C LEU A 310 -13.62 10.24 7.24
N VAL A 311 -13.54 11.44 6.66
CA VAL A 311 -12.67 12.54 7.06
C VAL A 311 -13.56 13.73 7.45
N SER A 312 -13.63 14.02 8.75
CA SER A 312 -14.45 15.10 9.30
C SER A 312 -13.61 16.00 10.19
N ALA A 313 -13.58 17.30 9.88
CA ALA A 313 -12.77 18.31 10.58
C ALA A 313 -11.32 17.89 10.82
N SER A 314 -10.71 17.21 9.84
CA SER A 314 -9.39 16.59 9.98
C SER A 314 -8.53 16.70 8.70
N SER A 315 -7.24 16.45 8.85
CA SER A 315 -6.25 16.55 7.77
C SER A 315 -5.29 15.34 7.76
N PRO A 316 -5.79 14.09 7.70
CA PRO A 316 -4.95 12.90 7.67
C PRO A 316 -4.10 12.83 6.39
N LEU A 317 -2.97 12.11 6.47
CA LEU A 317 -2.25 11.62 5.30
C LEU A 317 -2.80 10.24 4.94
N ILE A 318 -3.35 10.09 3.74
CA ILE A 318 -3.91 8.83 3.22
C ILE A 318 -3.08 8.44 1.99
N ALA A 319 -2.18 7.46 2.13
CA ALA A 319 -1.19 7.14 1.10
C ALA A 319 -1.10 5.64 0.75
N ASN A 320 -0.93 5.29 -0.52
CA ASN A 320 -0.63 3.90 -0.94
C ASN A 320 -1.64 2.85 -0.45
N ASN A 321 -2.92 3.21 -0.30
CA ASN A 321 -3.95 2.28 0.13
C ASN A 321 -4.75 1.74 -1.08
N LEU A 322 -5.32 0.54 -0.89
CA LEU A 322 -6.42 0.03 -1.69
C LEU A 322 -7.72 0.27 -0.94
N ILE A 323 -8.60 1.12 -1.47
CA ILE A 323 -9.79 1.62 -0.77
C ILE A 323 -11.04 1.19 -1.54
N MET A 324 -11.99 0.53 -0.87
CA MET A 324 -13.24 0.05 -1.45
C MET A 324 -14.42 0.54 -0.64
N GLY A 325 -15.29 1.38 -1.21
CA GLY A 325 -16.37 2.07 -0.49
C GLY A 325 -17.51 1.21 0.04
N GLY A 326 -17.44 -0.12 -0.09
CA GLY A 326 -18.46 -1.05 0.38
C GLY A 326 -19.72 -1.07 -0.48
N THR A 327 -20.85 -1.41 0.13
CA THR A 327 -22.16 -1.52 -0.55
C THR A 327 -23.25 -0.86 0.28
N SER A 328 -24.05 -0.02 -0.35
CA SER A 328 -25.31 0.47 0.22
C SER A 328 -26.46 0.16 -0.74
N ALA A 329 -27.49 -0.57 -0.27
CA ALA A 329 -28.57 -0.98 -1.15
C ALA A 329 -29.51 0.18 -1.52
N THR A 330 -29.75 1.13 -0.61
CA THR A 330 -30.65 2.28 -0.84
C THR A 330 -30.02 3.66 -0.72
N SER A 331 -28.78 3.76 -0.23
CA SER A 331 -28.07 5.03 -0.06
C SER A 331 -26.74 5.01 -0.80
N SER A 332 -25.94 6.05 -0.60
CA SER A 332 -24.67 6.22 -1.30
C SER A 332 -23.53 5.38 -0.69
N SER A 333 -22.57 5.04 -1.53
CA SER A 333 -21.29 4.44 -1.13
C SER A 333 -20.13 5.36 -1.45
N PHE A 334 -19.11 5.37 -0.60
CA PHE A 334 -17.97 6.28 -0.68
C PHE A 334 -16.66 5.54 -0.48
N GLY A 335 -15.70 5.70 -1.39
CA GLY A 335 -14.31 5.35 -1.08
C GLY A 335 -13.81 6.24 0.07
N ILE A 336 -13.77 7.54 -0.17
CA ILE A 336 -13.43 8.56 0.83
C ILE A 336 -14.52 9.62 0.88
N PHE A 337 -15.04 9.93 2.07
CA PHE A 337 -15.99 11.02 2.30
C PHE A 337 -15.30 12.11 3.14
N ILE A 338 -15.15 13.31 2.58
CA ILE A 338 -14.53 14.49 3.19
C ILE A 338 -15.61 15.52 3.56
N GLN A 339 -15.59 16.01 4.80
CA GLN A 339 -16.54 17.02 5.29
C GLN A 339 -15.97 17.90 6.41
N ASN A 340 -16.72 18.95 6.77
CA ASN A 340 -16.49 19.78 7.95
C ASN A 340 -15.12 20.48 8.01
N ILE A 341 -14.71 21.17 6.93
CA ILE A 341 -13.46 21.98 6.88
C ILE A 341 -12.23 21.08 7.02
N SER A 342 -12.21 20.00 6.24
CA SER A 342 -11.11 19.05 6.22
C SER A 342 -10.09 19.38 5.13
N ALA A 343 -8.81 19.05 5.36
CA ALA A 343 -7.73 19.26 4.41
C ALA A 343 -6.78 18.04 4.32
N PRO A 344 -7.29 16.83 3.99
CA PRO A 344 -6.46 15.64 3.90
C PRO A 344 -5.48 15.72 2.72
N ILE A 345 -4.36 15.00 2.84
CA ILE A 345 -3.46 14.69 1.71
C ILE A 345 -3.74 13.26 1.28
N ILE A 346 -4.20 13.08 0.04
CA ILE A 346 -4.62 11.79 -0.53
C ILE A 346 -3.70 11.48 -1.72
N VAL A 347 -2.79 10.54 -1.56
CA VAL A 347 -1.71 10.29 -2.54
C VAL A 347 -1.49 8.82 -2.89
N SER A 348 -1.32 8.52 -4.18
CA SER A 348 -0.95 7.18 -4.66
C SER A 348 -1.87 6.05 -4.20
N ASN A 349 -3.17 6.33 -3.99
CA ASN A 349 -4.16 5.31 -3.63
C ASN A 349 -4.83 4.73 -4.88
N THR A 350 -5.31 3.50 -4.76
CA THR A 350 -6.31 2.92 -5.67
C THR A 350 -7.66 2.94 -4.96
N ILE A 351 -8.64 3.66 -5.52
CA ILE A 351 -9.92 3.94 -4.85
C ILE A 351 -11.08 3.46 -5.71
N GLN A 352 -11.95 2.64 -5.13
CA GLN A 352 -13.21 2.20 -5.70
C GLN A 352 -14.38 2.75 -4.89
N GLY A 353 -15.29 3.47 -5.53
CA GLY A 353 -16.42 4.12 -4.87
C GLY A 353 -17.48 3.20 -4.26
N GLY A 354 -17.38 1.89 -4.52
CA GLY A 354 -18.30 0.87 -4.00
C GLY A 354 -19.48 0.60 -4.92
N ASN A 355 -20.56 0.06 -4.35
CA ASN A 355 -21.79 -0.29 -5.06
C ASN A 355 -23.02 0.31 -4.36
N ALA A 356 -23.78 1.13 -5.09
CA ALA A 356 -24.97 1.83 -4.64
C ALA A 356 -26.11 1.73 -5.68
N PRO A 357 -26.75 0.55 -5.85
CA PRO A 357 -27.59 0.25 -7.01
C PRO A 357 -28.73 1.23 -7.30
N VAL A 358 -29.33 1.81 -6.25
CA VAL A 358 -30.46 2.76 -6.37
C VAL A 358 -30.09 4.18 -5.96
N ALA A 359 -28.80 4.46 -5.77
CA ALA A 359 -28.29 5.76 -5.36
C ALA A 359 -26.97 6.07 -6.08
N SER A 360 -26.01 6.69 -5.40
CA SER A 360 -24.75 7.11 -6.01
C SER A 360 -23.52 6.47 -5.37
N ALA A 361 -22.59 6.02 -6.20
CA ALA A 361 -21.26 5.59 -5.78
C ALA A 361 -20.24 6.69 -6.05
N HIS A 362 -19.33 6.93 -5.11
CA HIS A 362 -18.33 8.00 -5.21
C HIS A 362 -16.95 7.44 -4.84
N GLY A 363 -15.97 7.58 -5.74
CA GLY A 363 -14.57 7.34 -5.37
C GLY A 363 -14.16 8.26 -4.23
N ILE A 364 -14.24 9.56 -4.47
CA ILE A 364 -14.10 10.61 -3.44
C ILE A 364 -15.31 11.54 -3.50
N TYR A 365 -15.95 11.76 -2.36
CA TYR A 365 -16.95 12.80 -2.18
C TYR A 365 -16.41 13.90 -1.25
N ASN A 366 -16.29 15.11 -1.80
CA ASN A 366 -15.87 16.31 -1.09
C ASN A 366 -17.09 17.21 -0.90
N ALA A 367 -17.67 17.15 0.30
CA ALA A 367 -18.97 17.71 0.64
C ALA A 367 -19.01 19.25 0.59
N PRO A 368 -20.20 19.87 0.59
CA PRO A 368 -20.38 21.32 0.43
C PRO A 368 -20.00 22.12 1.70
N GLN A 369 -18.73 22.03 2.11
CA GLN A 369 -18.09 22.88 3.13
C GLN A 369 -16.76 23.42 2.59
N VAL A 370 -16.03 24.21 3.39
CA VAL A 370 -14.75 24.82 3.00
C VAL A 370 -13.59 23.83 3.09
N ASN A 371 -13.74 22.67 2.44
CA ASN A 371 -12.72 21.61 2.45
C ASN A 371 -11.63 21.91 1.40
N THR A 372 -10.38 21.62 1.72
CA THR A 372 -9.21 21.91 0.86
C THR A 372 -8.29 20.69 0.70
N PRO A 373 -8.81 19.54 0.24
CA PRO A 373 -7.98 18.34 0.09
C PRO A 373 -6.94 18.49 -1.02
N SER A 374 -5.77 17.87 -0.81
CA SER A 374 -4.75 17.68 -1.85
C SER A 374 -4.81 16.24 -2.35
N ILE A 375 -5.11 16.05 -3.64
CA ILE A 375 -5.44 14.76 -4.26
C ILE A 375 -4.47 14.52 -5.41
N ILE A 376 -3.45 13.68 -5.19
CA ILE A 376 -2.30 13.57 -6.11
C ILE A 376 -2.00 12.12 -6.49
N GLY A 377 -1.82 11.84 -7.79
CA GLY A 377 -1.24 10.56 -8.21
C GLY A 377 -2.10 9.33 -7.92
N ASN A 378 -3.41 9.49 -7.71
CA ASN A 378 -4.30 8.39 -7.37
C ASN A 378 -4.94 7.77 -8.64
N THR A 379 -5.43 6.54 -8.50
CA THR A 379 -6.31 5.89 -9.48
C THR A 379 -7.71 5.74 -8.88
N PHE A 380 -8.73 6.27 -9.56
CA PHE A 380 -10.13 6.20 -9.13
C PHE A 380 -10.96 5.33 -10.06
N PHE A 381 -11.89 4.60 -9.46
CA PHE A 381 -13.04 4.01 -10.11
C PHE A 381 -14.29 4.45 -9.36
N GLY A 382 -15.18 5.20 -10.00
CA GLY A 382 -16.35 5.79 -9.36
C GLY A 382 -17.34 4.78 -8.75
N GLY A 383 -17.21 3.49 -9.09
CA GLY A 383 -18.05 2.42 -8.58
C GLY A 383 -19.25 2.13 -9.49
N THR A 384 -20.27 1.50 -8.90
CA THR A 384 -21.51 1.13 -9.60
C THR A 384 -22.71 1.69 -8.85
N GLY A 385 -23.67 2.29 -9.56
CA GLY A 385 -24.91 2.82 -8.97
C GLY A 385 -25.85 3.42 -10.01
N MET A 386 -26.88 4.17 -9.61
CA MET A 386 -27.63 4.99 -10.58
C MET A 386 -26.73 6.09 -11.14
N ILE A 387 -25.89 6.67 -10.29
CA ILE A 387 -24.87 7.62 -10.69
C ILE A 387 -23.53 7.19 -10.08
N SER A 388 -22.46 7.21 -10.85
CA SER A 388 -21.11 6.98 -10.35
C SER A 388 -20.23 8.21 -10.59
N TYR A 389 -19.42 8.53 -9.59
CA TYR A 389 -18.50 9.67 -9.60
C TYR A 389 -17.11 9.19 -9.24
N ALA A 390 -16.10 9.46 -10.07
CA ALA A 390 -14.72 9.27 -9.62
C ALA A 390 -14.40 10.31 -8.53
N LEU A 391 -14.69 11.58 -8.82
CA LEU A 391 -14.61 12.70 -7.90
C LEU A 391 -15.86 13.57 -7.99
N ASN A 392 -16.50 13.80 -6.84
CA ASN A 392 -17.59 14.75 -6.67
C ASN A 392 -17.16 15.82 -5.67
N THR A 393 -17.09 17.08 -6.12
CA THR A 393 -16.61 18.20 -5.30
C THR A 393 -17.62 19.32 -5.27
N SER A 394 -18.09 19.66 -4.07
CA SER A 394 -19.18 20.63 -3.89
C SER A 394 -18.67 21.98 -3.38
N PRO A 395 -19.20 23.11 -3.89
CA PRO A 395 -18.95 24.43 -3.32
C PRO A 395 -19.30 24.48 -1.82
N PRO A 396 -18.55 25.23 -1.00
CA PRO A 396 -17.41 26.09 -1.31
C PRO A 396 -16.04 25.37 -1.24
N SER A 397 -15.98 24.05 -1.43
CA SER A 397 -14.71 23.32 -1.35
C SER A 397 -13.72 23.76 -2.43
N ASN A 398 -12.43 23.79 -2.10
CA ASN A 398 -11.36 24.21 -2.99
C ASN A 398 -10.22 23.17 -3.03
N PRO A 399 -10.41 22.02 -3.72
CA PRO A 399 -9.43 20.95 -3.78
C PRO A 399 -8.27 21.27 -4.75
N THR A 400 -7.09 20.71 -4.50
CA THR A 400 -6.02 20.60 -5.50
C THR A 400 -5.95 19.16 -5.99
N VAL A 401 -6.07 18.96 -7.31
CA VAL A 401 -6.26 17.65 -7.92
C VAL A 401 -5.30 17.50 -9.11
N THR A 402 -4.23 16.74 -8.91
CA THR A 402 -3.14 16.68 -9.88
C THR A 402 -2.64 15.26 -10.17
N ASN A 403 -2.34 14.96 -11.44
CA ASN A 403 -1.75 13.69 -11.87
C ASN A 403 -2.58 12.44 -11.49
N ASN A 404 -3.91 12.55 -11.42
CA ASN A 404 -4.76 11.39 -11.10
C ASN A 404 -5.29 10.72 -12.39
N SER A 405 -5.54 9.42 -12.32
CA SER A 405 -6.30 8.66 -13.32
C SER A 405 -7.70 8.41 -12.81
N MET A 406 -8.72 8.98 -13.46
CA MET A 406 -10.09 9.01 -12.97
C MET A 406 -11.05 8.34 -13.95
N ASP A 407 -11.56 7.17 -13.56
CA ASP A 407 -12.68 6.52 -14.24
C ASP A 407 -13.99 6.86 -13.51
N GLY A 408 -14.91 7.51 -14.21
CA GLY A 408 -16.25 7.81 -13.69
C GLY A 408 -17.08 6.60 -13.27
N GLY A 409 -16.65 5.38 -13.61
CA GLY A 409 -17.26 4.13 -13.16
C GLY A 409 -18.28 3.58 -14.15
N ALA A 410 -19.19 2.77 -13.62
CA ALA A 410 -20.17 2.02 -14.40
C ALA A 410 -21.61 2.21 -13.88
N GLY A 411 -21.93 3.39 -13.36
CA GLY A 411 -23.32 3.75 -13.07
C GLY A 411 -24.15 3.99 -14.33
N ILE A 412 -25.47 4.12 -14.22
CA ILE A 412 -26.33 4.49 -15.39
C ILE A 412 -25.85 5.83 -15.98
N THR A 413 -25.55 6.78 -15.08
CA THR A 413 -24.80 7.99 -15.41
C THR A 413 -23.43 7.93 -14.75
N SER A 414 -22.36 8.09 -15.51
CA SER A 414 -20.98 8.05 -15.03
C SER A 414 -20.29 9.38 -15.28
N ARG A 415 -19.62 9.92 -14.27
CA ARG A 415 -18.93 11.22 -14.30
C ARG A 415 -17.53 11.06 -13.72
N ALA A 416 -16.48 11.35 -14.48
CA ALA A 416 -15.13 11.32 -13.91
C ALA A 416 -14.97 12.45 -12.87
N VAL A 417 -15.36 13.67 -13.23
CA VAL A 417 -15.43 14.82 -12.30
C VAL A 417 -16.82 15.44 -12.36
N TYR A 418 -17.38 15.75 -11.18
CA TYR A 418 -18.66 16.43 -11.05
C TYR A 418 -18.57 17.67 -10.16
N PHE A 419 -19.10 18.76 -10.70
CA PHE A 419 -19.31 20.04 -10.04
C PHE A 419 -20.82 20.28 -9.90
N PRO A 420 -21.40 20.17 -8.69
CA PRO A 420 -22.81 20.45 -8.47
C PRO A 420 -23.11 21.95 -8.60
N GLY A 421 -24.39 22.28 -8.67
CA GLY A 421 -24.84 23.66 -8.79
C GLY A 421 -24.37 24.52 -7.61
N GLY A 422 -23.97 25.76 -7.86
CA GLY A 422 -23.56 26.69 -6.81
C GLY A 422 -23.11 28.05 -7.33
N VAL A 423 -22.27 28.74 -6.55
CA VAL A 423 -21.67 30.02 -6.95
C VAL A 423 -20.15 29.99 -6.74
N GLY A 424 -19.41 30.45 -7.75
CA GLY A 424 -17.98 30.72 -7.68
C GLY A 424 -17.10 29.66 -8.32
N ASN A 425 -15.83 30.03 -8.55
CA ASN A 425 -14.84 29.13 -9.14
C ASN A 425 -14.07 28.37 -8.06
N LEU A 426 -13.82 27.08 -8.28
CA LEU A 426 -13.38 26.16 -7.24
C LEU A 426 -12.32 25.19 -7.76
N GLY A 427 -11.25 25.02 -7.00
CA GLY A 427 -10.28 23.96 -7.18
C GLY A 427 -9.33 24.11 -8.38
N ASN A 428 -8.24 23.37 -8.29
CA ASN A 428 -7.20 23.30 -9.31
C ASN A 428 -7.08 21.88 -9.84
N TYR A 429 -7.35 21.67 -11.12
CA TYR A 429 -7.38 20.37 -11.78
C TYR A 429 -6.33 20.33 -12.89
N GLN A 430 -5.22 19.67 -12.64
CA GLN A 430 -4.08 19.68 -13.55
C GLN A 430 -3.56 18.30 -13.88
N ASN A 431 -3.21 18.07 -15.15
CA ASN A 431 -2.51 16.86 -15.59
C ASN A 431 -3.24 15.55 -15.21
N ASN A 432 -4.57 15.58 -15.09
CA ASN A 432 -5.36 14.39 -14.79
C ASN A 432 -5.75 13.67 -16.08
N THR A 433 -5.95 12.36 -15.97
CA THR A 433 -6.51 11.52 -17.02
C THR A 433 -7.96 11.22 -16.66
N LEU A 434 -8.92 11.70 -17.45
CA LEU A 434 -10.36 11.60 -17.17
C LEU A 434 -11.04 10.75 -18.26
N PHE A 435 -11.77 9.73 -17.83
CA PHE A 435 -12.54 8.86 -18.72
C PHE A 435 -13.70 8.21 -17.97
N THR A 436 -14.54 7.48 -18.68
CA THR A 436 -15.59 6.64 -18.08
C THR A 436 -15.51 5.26 -18.72
N THR A 437 -15.83 4.17 -18.02
CA THR A 437 -15.82 2.82 -18.62
C THR A 437 -17.21 2.19 -18.77
N GLY A 438 -18.24 2.73 -18.13
CA GLY A 438 -19.61 2.21 -18.23
C GLY A 438 -20.68 3.28 -18.10
N GLY A 439 -21.92 2.87 -18.38
CA GLY A 439 -23.11 3.72 -18.28
C GLY A 439 -23.69 4.14 -19.62
N THR A 440 -24.89 4.71 -19.57
CA THR A 440 -25.60 5.29 -20.73
C THR A 440 -25.21 6.75 -20.93
N ASN A 441 -25.19 7.54 -19.85
CA ASN A 441 -24.77 8.94 -19.90
C ASN A 441 -23.36 9.06 -19.30
N ARG A 442 -22.38 9.41 -20.12
CA ARG A 442 -20.95 9.28 -19.80
C ARG A 442 -20.21 10.58 -20.05
N TYR A 443 -19.73 11.18 -18.96
CA TYR A 443 -19.12 12.51 -18.94
C TYR A 443 -17.71 12.47 -18.35
N CYS A 444 -16.76 13.15 -18.98
CA CYS A 444 -15.44 13.37 -18.36
C CYS A 444 -15.58 14.46 -17.28
N VAL A 445 -16.16 15.59 -17.63
CA VAL A 445 -16.54 16.64 -16.68
C VAL A 445 -18.03 16.95 -16.80
N TYR A 446 -18.71 17.07 -15.66
CA TYR A 446 -20.10 17.53 -15.60
C TYR A 446 -20.23 18.68 -14.61
N GLU A 447 -20.73 19.81 -15.10
CA GLU A 447 -21.10 20.96 -14.30
C GLU A 447 -22.61 21.10 -14.28
N ALA A 448 -23.20 21.21 -13.10
CA ALA A 448 -24.64 21.41 -12.96
C ALA A 448 -25.05 22.90 -12.94
N GLY A 449 -24.08 23.81 -12.90
CA GLY A 449 -24.24 25.25 -13.14
C GLY A 449 -23.77 26.19 -12.04
N GLY A 450 -23.30 27.38 -12.42
CA GLY A 450 -22.85 28.47 -11.55
C GLY A 450 -21.51 28.26 -10.87
N THR A 451 -20.82 27.15 -11.17
CA THR A 451 -19.49 26.82 -10.62
C THR A 451 -18.59 26.33 -11.73
N ASN A 452 -17.34 26.80 -11.72
CA ASN A 452 -16.32 26.40 -12.68
C ASN A 452 -15.02 26.03 -11.94
N PRO A 453 -14.18 25.12 -12.47
CA PRO A 453 -12.79 25.01 -12.07
C PRO A 453 -12.10 26.37 -12.07
N PHE A 454 -11.30 26.67 -11.04
CA PHE A 454 -10.42 27.84 -11.09
C PHE A 454 -9.28 27.60 -12.10
N ILE A 455 -8.71 26.39 -12.10
CA ILE A 455 -7.74 25.93 -13.09
C ILE A 455 -8.17 24.56 -13.61
N PHE A 456 -8.20 24.40 -14.94
CA PHE A 456 -8.44 23.11 -15.61
C PHE A 456 -7.50 22.95 -16.81
N ASN A 457 -6.22 22.61 -16.54
CA ASN A 457 -5.17 22.64 -17.55
C ASN A 457 -4.39 21.33 -17.66
N GLY A 458 -3.94 20.97 -18.86
CA GLY A 458 -3.10 19.80 -19.08
C GLY A 458 -3.81 18.45 -18.89
N ASN A 459 -5.14 18.44 -18.77
CA ASN A 459 -5.90 17.21 -18.53
C ASN A 459 -6.11 16.45 -19.84
N ARG A 460 -6.03 15.11 -19.77
CA ARG A 460 -6.35 14.21 -20.87
C ARG A 460 -7.80 13.74 -20.74
N LEU A 461 -8.65 14.03 -21.71
CA LEU A 461 -10.08 13.67 -21.68
C LEU A 461 -10.41 12.73 -22.84
N PHE A 462 -10.90 11.52 -22.56
CA PHE A 462 -11.26 10.56 -23.60
C PHE A 462 -12.32 9.55 -23.14
N ASP A 463 -12.93 8.85 -24.10
CA ASP A 463 -13.95 7.81 -23.85
C ASP A 463 -15.11 8.28 -22.93
N CYS A 464 -15.62 9.47 -23.27
CA CYS A 464 -16.78 10.12 -22.63
C CYS A 464 -17.81 10.48 -23.72
N PRO A 465 -18.54 9.48 -24.26
CA PRO A 465 -19.34 9.64 -25.47
C PRO A 465 -20.50 10.62 -25.36
N THR A 466 -20.97 10.97 -24.15
CA THR A 466 -22.02 11.99 -24.00
C THR A 466 -21.43 13.39 -24.06
N ALA A 467 -20.35 13.66 -23.31
CA ALA A 467 -19.56 14.88 -23.45
C ALA A 467 -18.17 14.72 -22.83
N LEU A 468 -17.17 15.37 -23.43
CA LEU A 468 -15.91 15.63 -22.74
C LEU A 468 -16.15 16.62 -21.59
N TYR A 469 -17.03 17.59 -21.82
CA TYR A 469 -17.38 18.59 -20.82
C TYR A 469 -18.86 18.96 -20.97
N PHE A 470 -19.65 18.78 -19.91
CA PHE A 470 -21.06 19.20 -19.89
C PHE A 470 -21.19 20.48 -19.08
N ASP A 471 -21.27 21.59 -19.80
CA ASP A 471 -21.17 22.94 -19.28
C ASP A 471 -22.54 23.45 -18.80
N GLU A 472 -22.56 24.01 -17.59
CA GLU A 472 -23.73 24.65 -16.96
C GLU A 472 -25.02 23.82 -17.01
N GLY A 473 -24.91 22.48 -16.97
CA GLY A 473 -26.03 21.55 -17.01
C GLY A 473 -26.82 21.58 -18.32
N THR A 474 -26.34 22.25 -19.36
CA THR A 474 -27.12 22.58 -20.56
C THR A 474 -26.38 22.30 -21.87
N THR A 475 -25.06 22.44 -21.90
CA THR A 475 -24.29 22.40 -23.14
C THR A 475 -23.31 21.23 -23.15
N ALA A 476 -23.52 20.27 -24.04
CA ALA A 476 -22.59 19.17 -24.25
C ALA A 476 -21.46 19.58 -25.20
N ILE A 477 -20.23 19.55 -24.70
CA ILE A 477 -19.01 19.83 -25.46
C ILE A 477 -18.28 18.51 -25.72
N THR A 478 -18.15 18.13 -26.99
CA THR A 478 -17.47 16.91 -27.44
C THR A 478 -16.15 17.18 -28.16
N ASP A 479 -15.79 18.45 -28.35
CA ASP A 479 -14.57 18.89 -29.02
C ASP A 479 -13.58 19.49 -27.99
N ILE A 480 -12.34 19.01 -28.00
CA ILE A 480 -11.32 19.46 -27.05
C ILE A 480 -10.85 20.90 -27.31
N GLY A 481 -10.93 21.37 -28.56
CA GLY A 481 -10.64 22.76 -28.92
C GLY A 481 -11.59 23.73 -28.22
N THR A 482 -12.88 23.38 -28.17
CA THR A 482 -13.92 24.13 -27.46
C THR A 482 -13.69 24.12 -25.95
N VAL A 483 -13.31 22.98 -25.35
CA VAL A 483 -12.94 22.92 -23.93
C VAL A 483 -11.78 23.88 -23.62
N ASN A 484 -10.74 23.93 -24.46
CA ASN A 484 -9.62 24.87 -24.32
C ASN A 484 -10.01 26.33 -24.66
N GLY A 485 -11.03 26.55 -25.48
CA GLY A 485 -11.52 27.89 -25.83
C GLY A 485 -12.22 28.63 -24.68
N GLY A 486 -12.53 27.91 -23.59
CA GLY A 486 -13.27 28.40 -22.43
C GLY A 486 -14.74 27.94 -22.47
N THR A 487 -15.31 27.73 -21.28
CA THR A 487 -16.73 27.43 -21.08
C THR A 487 -17.55 28.71 -20.94
N VAL A 488 -18.87 28.61 -21.03
CA VAL A 488 -19.76 29.76 -20.88
C VAL A 488 -19.61 30.34 -19.46
N ASN A 489 -19.13 31.57 -19.36
CA ASN A 489 -18.80 32.25 -18.07
C ASN A 489 -17.62 31.64 -17.29
N GLY A 490 -16.89 30.68 -17.86
CA GLY A 490 -15.73 30.05 -17.25
C GLY A 490 -14.41 30.74 -17.57
N SER A 491 -13.35 30.25 -16.95
CA SER A 491 -11.98 30.66 -17.25
C SER A 491 -11.51 30.04 -18.57
N THR A 492 -10.53 30.64 -19.23
CA THR A 492 -9.87 30.02 -20.38
C THR A 492 -9.00 28.86 -19.90
N TYR A 493 -9.25 27.68 -20.43
CA TYR A 493 -8.48 26.47 -20.14
C TYR A 493 -7.39 26.28 -21.19
N SER A 494 -6.34 25.52 -20.87
CA SER A 494 -5.24 25.34 -21.81
C SER A 494 -4.56 23.99 -21.67
N GLY A 495 -4.04 23.50 -22.80
CA GLY A 495 -3.24 22.28 -22.85
C GLY A 495 -4.03 20.99 -22.57
N ASN A 496 -5.37 21.01 -22.57
CA ASN A 496 -6.15 19.77 -22.48
C ASN A 496 -6.13 19.04 -23.84
N PHE A 497 -6.09 17.71 -23.85
CA PHE A 497 -5.93 16.89 -25.06
C PHE A 497 -6.69 15.56 -25.04
#